data_AF-A0A847AXX4-F1
#
_entry.id   AF-A0A847AXX4-F1
#
_cell.length_a   1.000
_cell.length_b   1.000
_cell.length_c   1.000
_cell.angle_alpha   90.00
_cell.angle_beta   90.00
_cell.angle_gamma   90.00
#
_symmetry.space_group_name_H-M   'P 1'
#
loop_
_entity.id
_entity.type
_entity.pdbx_description
1 polymer ?
#
loop_
_entity_poly.entity_id
_entity_poly.type
_entity_poly.pdbx_seq_one_letter_code
_entity_poly.pdbx_strand_id
1 'polypeptide(L)'
;MNKKTTRKQSTSVKKASDREALVFVESRGKTGIIGALDIMPKTSEVSFVNRVNIGSGQVSVIYTGEVAAARAAQDAARTLVESLGELVTVNVIPRPDERIFSLIQQRSGDDSNYTVKNRAALGIVETDGFTGMIEAADKGIKAADVEISGWLTVGSGLTSVFFRGDVAAVHSAVEAAAVAAERVSKIVSIHVIPQPHTGTEAALPIGKSADYPVRKVSPDEAIGVLETRGITGLIDGIDAGLKAASTVVQGWEKIGRGMASTLFRGPVSDVRSSMDAAVSAASRIGEVIGTHIIARPHTELDKGK
;
A
#
# COMPACT_ATOMS: atom_id res chain seq x y z
N MET A 1 -6.42 -36.80 -11.49
CA MET A 1 -5.15 -36.05 -11.36
C MET A 1 -5.46 -34.57 -11.47
N ASN A 2 -5.06 -33.62 -10.63
CA ASN A 2 -4.10 -33.59 -9.54
C ASN A 2 -4.57 -32.46 -8.58
N LYS A 3 -5.13 -32.78 -7.40
CA LYS A 3 -5.45 -31.76 -6.39
C LYS A 3 -4.12 -31.29 -5.79
N LYS A 4 -3.63 -30.11 -6.19
CA LYS A 4 -2.51 -29.47 -5.49
C LYS A 4 -2.99 -29.06 -4.10
N THR A 5 -2.67 -29.89 -3.12
CA THR A 5 -2.81 -29.62 -1.70
C THR A 5 -1.92 -28.43 -1.35
N THR A 6 -2.50 -27.25 -1.26
CA THR A 6 -1.84 -26.08 -0.66
C THR A 6 -1.66 -26.37 0.82
N ARG A 7 -0.45 -26.80 1.21
CA ARG A 7 -0.02 -26.77 2.62
C ARG A 7 -0.06 -25.30 3.07
N LYS A 8 -1.11 -24.90 3.80
CA LYS A 8 -1.03 -23.76 4.70
C LYS A 8 -0.03 -24.16 5.79
N GLN A 9 1.23 -23.74 5.67
CA GLN A 9 2.13 -23.70 6.81
C GLN A 9 1.59 -22.62 7.73
N SER A 10 0.84 -23.01 8.77
CA SER A 10 0.59 -22.17 9.93
C SER A 10 1.88 -22.11 10.75
N THR A 11 2.81 -21.25 10.34
CA THR A 11 3.86 -20.80 11.26
C THR A 11 3.17 -19.90 12.27
N SER A 12 2.96 -20.40 13.49
CA SER A 12 2.65 -19.55 14.62
C SER A 12 3.75 -18.50 14.71
N VAL A 13 3.37 -17.23 14.61
CA VAL A 13 4.28 -16.11 14.85
C VAL A 13 4.68 -16.25 16.33
N LYS A 14 5.90 -16.73 16.60
CA LYS A 14 6.47 -16.65 17.95
C LYS A 14 6.43 -15.18 18.33
N LYS A 15 6.00 -14.87 19.56
CA LYS A 15 6.03 -13.50 20.08
C LYS A 15 7.48 -13.00 20.00
N ALA A 16 7.74 -12.02 19.14
CA ALA A 16 9.06 -11.45 18.95
C ALA A 16 9.55 -10.89 20.29
N SER A 17 10.82 -11.13 20.63
CA SER A 17 11.38 -10.56 21.86
C SER A 17 11.59 -9.06 21.69
N ASP A 18 11.56 -8.28 22.78
CA ASP A 18 11.83 -6.82 22.76
C ASP A 18 13.22 -6.43 22.21
N ARG A 19 14.09 -7.41 21.93
CA ARG A 19 15.44 -7.24 21.39
C ARG A 19 15.55 -7.60 19.90
N GLU A 20 14.52 -8.18 19.31
CA GLU A 20 14.53 -8.57 17.90
C GLU A 20 14.38 -7.35 16.99
N ALA A 21 15.28 -7.23 16.03
CA ALA A 21 15.27 -6.27 14.95
C ALA A 21 14.81 -6.92 13.65
N LEU A 22 14.28 -6.12 12.73
CA LEU A 22 14.05 -6.53 11.35
C LEU A 22 15.15 -5.95 10.45
N VAL A 23 15.61 -6.76 9.49
CA VAL A 23 16.54 -6.33 8.43
C VAL A 23 15.88 -6.50 7.10
N PHE A 24 15.94 -5.44 6.29
CA PHE A 24 15.39 -5.39 4.95
C PHE A 24 16.51 -5.25 3.94
N VAL A 25 16.40 -6.01 2.85
CA VAL A 25 17.23 -5.85 1.67
C VAL A 25 16.32 -5.82 0.45
N GLU A 26 16.28 -4.66 -0.19
CA GLU A 26 15.56 -4.40 -1.42
C GLU A 26 16.51 -4.26 -2.59
N SER A 27 16.21 -4.96 -3.67
CA SER A 27 16.97 -4.91 -4.90
C SER A 27 16.05 -5.00 -6.10
N ARG A 28 16.48 -4.41 -7.21
CA ARG A 28 15.87 -4.63 -8.51
C ARG A 28 16.57 -5.80 -9.21
N GLY A 29 15.81 -6.85 -9.46
CA GLY A 29 16.30 -8.10 -10.04
C GLY A 29 16.48 -9.21 -9.01
N LYS A 30 16.49 -10.45 -9.48
CA LYS A 30 16.53 -11.63 -8.61
C LYS A 30 17.93 -11.93 -8.08
N THR A 31 18.99 -11.58 -8.81
CA THR A 31 20.37 -11.97 -8.49
C THR A 31 20.82 -11.44 -7.14
N GLY A 32 20.67 -10.13 -6.90
CA GLY A 32 20.98 -9.52 -5.61
C GLY A 32 20.20 -10.15 -4.47
N ILE A 33 18.90 -10.42 -4.68
CA ILE A 33 18.04 -11.03 -3.67
C ILE A 33 18.46 -12.47 -3.32
N ILE A 34 18.81 -13.29 -4.31
CA ILE A 34 19.32 -14.64 -4.03
C ILE A 34 20.65 -14.57 -3.28
N GLY A 35 21.53 -13.63 -3.63
CA GLY A 35 22.76 -13.36 -2.89
C GLY A 35 22.48 -12.98 -1.43
N ALA A 36 21.54 -12.05 -1.20
CA ALA A 36 21.13 -11.62 0.14
C ALA A 36 20.59 -12.79 0.99
N LEU A 37 19.72 -13.63 0.40
CA LEU A 37 19.17 -14.82 1.06
C LEU A 37 20.24 -15.83 1.49
N ASP A 38 21.38 -15.88 0.79
CA ASP A 38 22.50 -16.76 1.08
C ASP A 38 23.47 -16.14 2.10
N ILE A 39 23.88 -14.88 1.90
CA ILE A 39 24.96 -14.27 2.69
C ILE A 39 24.50 -13.85 4.09
N MET A 40 23.27 -13.37 4.25
CA MET A 40 22.75 -12.86 5.53
C MET A 40 22.80 -13.93 6.64
N PRO A 41 22.20 -15.12 6.46
CA PRO A 41 22.23 -16.17 7.50
C PRO A 41 23.61 -16.84 7.65
N LYS A 42 24.53 -16.70 6.67
CA LYS A 42 25.91 -17.18 6.81
C LYS A 42 26.79 -16.25 7.65
N THR A 43 26.43 -14.97 7.72
CA THR A 43 27.24 -13.94 8.39
C THR A 43 26.90 -13.80 9.87
N SER A 44 25.63 -14.01 10.23
CA SER A 44 25.15 -13.80 11.59
C SER A 44 23.87 -14.58 11.88
N GLU A 45 23.51 -14.69 13.16
CA GLU A 45 22.30 -15.35 13.64
C GLU A 45 21.04 -14.53 13.32
N VAL A 46 20.55 -14.68 12.08
CA VAL A 46 19.30 -14.09 11.60
C VAL A 46 18.40 -15.15 10.99
N SER A 47 17.09 -15.01 11.19
CA SER A 47 16.06 -15.93 10.69
C SER A 47 15.22 -15.27 9.60
N PHE A 48 14.93 -16.00 8.53
CA PHE A 48 14.09 -15.52 7.43
C PHE A 48 12.66 -15.24 7.93
N VAL A 49 12.12 -14.07 7.58
CA VAL A 49 10.75 -13.66 7.94
C VAL A 49 9.83 -13.76 6.73
N ASN A 50 10.14 -13.02 5.66
CA ASN A 50 9.33 -13.01 4.46
C ASN A 50 10.12 -12.50 3.24
N ARG A 51 9.55 -12.71 2.06
CA ARG A 51 9.96 -12.10 0.80
C ARG A 51 8.74 -11.43 0.16
N VAL A 52 8.86 -10.15 -0.14
CA VAL A 52 7.79 -9.34 -0.72
C VAL A 52 8.16 -8.94 -2.14
N ASN A 53 7.30 -9.25 -3.11
CA ASN A 53 7.45 -8.75 -4.49
C ASN A 53 6.68 -7.43 -4.60
N ILE A 54 7.40 -6.34 -4.91
CA ILE A 54 6.84 -4.98 -4.95
C ILE A 54 6.35 -4.66 -6.36
N GLY A 55 7.04 -5.17 -7.39
CA GLY A 55 6.70 -4.99 -8.80
C GLY A 55 7.83 -4.37 -9.60
N SER A 56 7.73 -4.39 -10.93
CA SER A 56 8.78 -3.86 -11.83
C SER A 56 10.18 -4.41 -11.53
N GLY A 57 10.27 -5.67 -11.12
CA GLY A 57 11.53 -6.35 -10.76
C GLY A 57 12.04 -6.05 -9.35
N GLN A 58 11.41 -5.16 -8.59
CA GLN A 58 11.79 -4.84 -7.21
C GLN A 58 11.20 -5.86 -6.23
N VAL A 59 12.05 -6.33 -5.33
CA VAL A 59 11.75 -7.36 -4.34
C VAL A 59 12.44 -6.99 -3.04
N SER A 60 11.77 -7.20 -1.91
CA SER A 60 12.35 -7.12 -0.56
C SER A 60 12.51 -8.52 0.01
N VAL A 61 13.62 -8.80 0.67
CA VAL A 61 13.75 -9.90 1.63
C VAL A 61 13.88 -9.34 3.03
N ILE A 62 13.28 -10.04 3.99
CA ILE A 62 13.21 -9.63 5.38
C ILE A 62 13.73 -10.75 6.27
N TYR A 63 14.61 -10.41 7.19
CA TYR A 63 15.09 -11.27 8.26
C TYR A 63 14.83 -10.63 9.64
N THR A 64 14.81 -11.46 10.68
CA THR A 64 14.77 -11.04 12.09
C THR A 64 15.97 -11.57 12.84
N GLY A 65 16.42 -10.85 13.87
CA GLY A 65 17.48 -11.29 14.79
C GLY A 65 17.82 -10.19 15.78
N GLU A 66 18.71 -10.47 16.73
CA GLU A 66 19.22 -9.44 17.65
C GLU A 66 19.82 -8.26 16.87
N VAL A 67 19.70 -7.03 17.37
CA VAL A 67 20.11 -5.79 16.66
C VAL A 67 21.53 -5.86 16.09
N ALA A 68 22.48 -6.45 16.84
CA ALA A 68 23.86 -6.58 16.38
C ALA A 68 24.01 -7.56 15.21
N ALA A 69 23.34 -8.72 15.28
CA ALA A 69 23.31 -9.70 14.19
C ALA A 69 22.62 -9.11 12.96
N ALA A 70 21.51 -8.43 13.16
CA ALA A 70 20.78 -7.71 12.13
C ALA A 70 21.68 -6.71 11.36
N ARG A 71 22.49 -5.91 12.06
CA ARG A 71 23.46 -4.99 11.43
C ARG A 71 24.59 -5.72 10.70
N ALA A 72 25.11 -6.81 11.25
CA ALA A 72 26.12 -7.61 10.56
C ALA A 72 25.59 -8.21 9.25
N ALA A 73 24.37 -8.77 9.27
CA ALA A 73 23.69 -9.27 8.06
C ALA A 73 23.44 -8.14 7.04
N GLN A 74 23.05 -6.96 7.52
CA GLN A 74 22.84 -5.76 6.71
C GLN A 74 24.09 -5.40 5.89
N ASP A 75 25.25 -5.31 6.55
CA ASP A 75 26.49 -4.83 5.94
C ASP A 75 27.05 -5.83 4.93
N ALA A 76 26.93 -7.13 5.23
CA ALA A 76 27.29 -8.19 4.30
C ALA A 76 26.37 -8.23 3.07
N ALA A 77 25.05 -8.08 3.26
CA ALA A 77 24.10 -8.04 2.16
C ALA A 77 24.31 -6.82 1.27
N ARG A 78 24.52 -5.63 1.85
CA ARG A 78 24.78 -4.39 1.09
C ARG A 78 25.96 -4.58 0.14
N THR A 79 27.11 -5.00 0.67
CA THR A 79 28.34 -5.21 -0.10
C THR A 79 28.12 -6.19 -1.26
N LEU A 80 27.47 -7.31 -0.99
CA LEU A 80 27.23 -8.32 -2.02
C LEU A 80 26.24 -7.82 -3.08
N VAL A 81 25.11 -7.25 -2.68
CA VAL A 81 24.05 -6.84 -3.62
C VAL A 81 24.51 -5.71 -4.53
N GLU A 82 25.27 -4.74 -4.01
CA GLU A 82 25.89 -3.67 -4.81
C GLU A 82 26.86 -4.22 -5.86
N SER A 83 27.54 -5.33 -5.58
CA SER A 83 28.43 -5.99 -6.55
C SER A 83 27.69 -6.81 -7.62
N LEU A 84 26.47 -7.27 -7.31
CA LEU A 84 25.69 -8.17 -8.17
C LEU A 84 24.63 -7.47 -9.02
N GLY A 85 24.23 -6.24 -8.67
CA GLY A 85 23.18 -5.52 -9.39
C GLY A 85 22.73 -4.25 -8.69
N GLU A 86 21.46 -3.89 -8.91
CA GLU A 86 20.90 -2.65 -8.38
C GLU A 86 20.34 -2.86 -6.97
N LEU A 87 21.07 -2.33 -5.99
CA LEU A 87 20.56 -2.19 -4.63
C LEU A 87 19.60 -0.99 -4.55
N VAL A 88 18.40 -1.22 -4.04
CA VAL A 88 17.41 -0.15 -3.83
C VAL A 88 17.48 0.37 -2.40
N THR A 89 17.41 -0.50 -1.41
CA THR A 89 17.44 -0.10 0.00
C THR A 89 17.96 -1.24 0.86
N VAL A 90 18.72 -0.91 1.89
CA VAL A 90 19.05 -1.83 2.98
C VAL A 90 18.91 -1.06 4.29
N ASN A 91 18.12 -1.59 5.22
CA ASN A 91 17.84 -0.94 6.51
C ASN A 91 17.62 -1.95 7.64
N VAL A 92 17.85 -1.51 8.87
CA VAL A 92 17.53 -2.24 10.10
C VAL A 92 16.53 -1.43 10.92
N ILE A 93 15.40 -2.04 11.26
CA ILE A 93 14.44 -1.52 12.26
C ILE A 93 14.74 -2.23 13.58
N PRO A 94 15.35 -1.55 14.57
CA PRO A 94 15.97 -2.23 15.70
C PRO A 94 14.99 -2.82 16.73
N ARG A 95 13.80 -2.23 16.87
CA ARG A 95 12.78 -2.65 17.84
C ARG A 95 11.39 -2.42 17.25
N PRO A 96 11.00 -3.14 16.19
CA PRO A 96 9.71 -2.98 15.56
C PRO A 96 8.59 -3.34 16.54
N ASP A 97 7.46 -2.64 16.42
CA ASP A 97 6.23 -2.99 17.13
C ASP A 97 5.76 -4.39 16.69
N GLU A 98 5.18 -5.17 17.61
CA GLU A 98 4.76 -6.55 17.32
C GLU A 98 3.76 -6.65 16.15
N ARG A 99 2.95 -5.60 15.93
CA ARG A 99 1.97 -5.52 14.84
C ARG A 99 2.63 -5.51 13.46
N ILE A 100 3.89 -5.07 13.36
CA ILE A 100 4.65 -5.01 12.10
C ILE A 100 4.96 -6.41 11.56
N PHE A 101 5.20 -7.39 12.43
CA PHE A 101 5.45 -8.76 11.99
C PHE A 101 4.24 -9.34 11.27
N SER A 102 3.03 -9.08 11.78
CA SER A 102 1.78 -9.46 11.11
C SER A 102 1.60 -8.74 9.78
N LEU A 103 1.88 -7.43 9.73
CA LEU A 103 1.78 -6.62 8.51
C LEU A 103 2.69 -7.13 7.39
N ILE A 104 3.94 -7.49 7.70
CA ILE A 104 4.91 -8.01 6.72
C ILE A 104 4.45 -9.34 6.12
N GLN A 105 3.68 -10.14 6.86
CA GLN A 105 3.14 -11.42 6.38
C GLN A 105 1.87 -11.25 5.51
N GLN A 106 1.18 -10.12 5.63
CA GLN A 106 0.00 -9.81 4.81
C GLN A 106 0.39 -9.62 3.35
N ARG A 107 -0.55 -9.91 2.45
CA ARG A 107 -0.39 -9.61 1.03
C ARG A 107 -0.75 -8.15 0.77
N SER A 108 -0.08 -7.54 -0.20
CA SER A 108 -0.48 -6.25 -0.74
C SER A 108 -1.97 -6.24 -1.08
N GLY A 109 -2.70 -5.26 -0.57
CA GLY A 109 -4.14 -5.08 -0.81
C GLY A 109 -5.04 -6.06 -0.05
N ASP A 110 -4.51 -6.80 0.93
CA ASP A 110 -5.32 -7.62 1.83
C ASP A 110 -5.77 -6.80 3.03
N ASP A 111 -7.03 -6.36 3.01
CA ASP A 111 -7.70 -5.64 4.10
C ASP A 111 -8.68 -6.53 4.88
N SER A 112 -8.65 -7.85 4.65
CA SER A 112 -9.67 -8.77 5.16
C SER A 112 -9.72 -8.90 6.68
N ASN A 113 -8.63 -8.53 7.36
CA ASN A 113 -8.52 -8.56 8.81
C ASN A 113 -8.90 -7.23 9.48
N TYR A 114 -9.34 -6.23 8.71
CA TYR A 114 -9.71 -4.91 9.21
C TYR A 114 -11.14 -4.55 8.84
N THR A 115 -11.93 -4.12 9.83
CA THR A 115 -13.25 -3.52 9.64
C THR A 115 -13.22 -2.12 10.18
N VAL A 116 -13.60 -1.15 9.35
CA VAL A 116 -13.60 0.26 9.73
C VAL A 116 -14.61 0.50 10.86
N LYS A 117 -14.14 1.07 11.97
CA LYS A 117 -15.00 1.59 13.04
C LYS A 117 -15.62 2.92 12.59
N ASN A 118 -16.87 3.18 12.99
CA ASN A 118 -17.69 4.25 12.42
C ASN A 118 -16.99 5.63 12.45
N ARG A 119 -16.88 6.27 11.27
CA ARG A 119 -16.23 7.58 11.00
C ARG A 119 -14.71 7.68 11.27
N ALA A 120 -13.96 6.59 11.24
CA ALA A 120 -12.49 6.65 11.35
C ALA A 120 -11.85 7.38 10.15
N ALA A 121 -10.99 8.36 10.43
CA ALA A 121 -10.19 9.04 9.43
C ALA A 121 -9.22 8.06 8.74
N LEU A 122 -8.75 8.41 7.54
CA LEU A 122 -7.74 7.66 6.80
C LEU A 122 -6.46 8.48 6.71
N GLY A 123 -5.35 7.90 7.16
CA GLY A 123 -4.00 8.40 6.89
C GLY A 123 -3.33 7.52 5.83
N ILE A 124 -2.60 8.15 4.92
CA ILE A 124 -1.89 7.48 3.84
C ILE A 124 -0.45 7.97 3.84
N VAL A 125 0.50 7.03 3.85
CA VAL A 125 1.91 7.32 3.58
C VAL A 125 2.35 6.41 2.45
N GLU A 126 2.72 7.02 1.32
CA GLU A 126 3.21 6.34 0.13
C GLU A 126 4.70 6.62 -0.07
N THR A 127 5.47 5.56 -0.28
CA THR A 127 6.92 5.59 -0.38
C THR A 127 7.38 4.87 -1.64
N ASP A 128 8.58 5.21 -2.10
CA ASP A 128 9.29 4.43 -3.11
C ASP A 128 10.14 3.37 -2.40
N GLY A 129 9.55 2.21 -2.13
CA GLY A 129 10.20 1.09 -1.46
C GLY A 129 9.40 0.55 -0.27
N PHE A 130 9.37 -0.77 -0.12
CA PHE A 130 8.62 -1.44 0.95
C PHE A 130 9.17 -1.12 2.35
N THR A 131 10.48 -0.95 2.47
CA THR A 131 11.21 -0.72 3.71
C THR A 131 10.85 0.63 4.31
N GLY A 132 10.77 1.68 3.49
CA GLY A 132 10.28 2.98 3.94
C GLY A 132 8.83 2.93 4.39
N MET A 133 7.97 2.20 3.69
CA MET A 133 6.57 1.99 4.10
C MET A 133 6.46 1.24 5.44
N ILE A 134 7.31 0.23 5.70
CA ILE A 134 7.34 -0.45 7.01
C ILE A 134 7.89 0.46 8.11
N GLU A 135 8.92 1.28 7.83
CA GLU A 135 9.42 2.28 8.79
C GLU A 135 8.32 3.30 9.14
N ALA A 136 7.58 3.78 8.14
CA ALA A 136 6.40 4.62 8.33
C ALA A 136 5.36 3.93 9.22
N ALA A 137 5.01 2.68 8.90
CA ALA A 137 4.05 1.88 9.65
C ALA A 137 4.46 1.76 11.13
N ASP A 138 5.70 1.36 11.41
CA ASP A 138 6.24 1.20 12.75
C ASP A 138 6.22 2.50 13.54
N LYS A 139 6.68 3.58 12.91
CA LYS A 139 6.75 4.88 13.57
C LYS A 139 5.37 5.46 13.84
N GLY A 140 4.45 5.35 12.89
CA GLY A 140 3.09 5.90 12.98
C GLY A 140 2.31 5.30 14.15
N ILE A 141 2.27 3.96 14.26
CA ILE A 141 1.52 3.27 15.33
C ILE A 141 2.13 3.40 16.73
N LYS A 142 3.40 3.84 16.81
CA LYS A 142 4.07 4.18 18.07
C LYS A 142 3.86 5.65 18.46
N ALA A 143 3.57 6.51 17.50
CA ALA A 143 3.43 7.94 17.71
C ALA A 143 2.01 8.34 18.15
N ALA A 144 0.99 7.60 17.73
CA ALA A 144 -0.40 7.90 18.05
C ALA A 144 -1.25 6.63 18.17
N ASP A 145 -2.43 6.78 18.76
CA ASP A 145 -3.43 5.72 18.85
C ASP A 145 -4.14 5.53 17.50
N VAL A 146 -3.50 4.77 16.62
CA VAL A 146 -4.00 4.42 15.29
C VAL A 146 -3.83 2.93 15.02
N GLU A 147 -4.70 2.41 14.18
CA GLU A 147 -4.62 1.05 13.64
C GLU A 147 -4.09 1.09 12.21
N ILE A 148 -3.35 0.07 11.79
CA ILE A 148 -2.99 -0.12 10.37
C ILE A 148 -4.09 -0.97 9.73
N SER A 149 -4.80 -0.42 8.74
CA SER A 149 -5.86 -1.15 8.03
C SER A 149 -5.32 -2.04 6.91
N GLY A 150 -4.08 -1.80 6.48
CA GLY A 150 -3.38 -2.62 5.50
C GLY A 150 -2.26 -1.86 4.80
N TRP A 151 -1.72 -2.48 3.77
CA TRP A 151 -0.72 -1.88 2.88
C TRP A 151 -0.95 -2.32 1.43
N LEU A 152 -0.45 -1.55 0.47
CA LEU A 152 -0.65 -1.79 -0.96
C LEU A 152 0.61 -1.45 -1.76
N THR A 153 0.84 -2.16 -2.88
CA THR A 153 1.76 -1.72 -3.94
C THR A 153 1.06 -1.60 -5.28
N VAL A 154 1.27 -0.48 -5.97
CA VAL A 154 0.83 -0.25 -7.36
C VAL A 154 1.94 -0.51 -8.38
N GLY A 155 3.09 -1.06 -7.94
CA GLY A 155 4.24 -1.38 -8.78
C GLY A 155 5.21 -0.22 -8.92
N SER A 156 6.31 -0.42 -9.65
CA SER A 156 7.41 0.56 -9.78
C SER A 156 7.96 1.06 -8.44
N GLY A 157 8.04 0.18 -7.43
CA GLY A 157 8.53 0.54 -6.10
C GLY A 157 7.51 1.23 -5.20
N LEU A 158 6.40 1.74 -5.75
CA LEU A 158 5.39 2.48 -4.99
C LEU A 158 4.62 1.56 -4.03
N THR A 159 4.78 1.83 -2.74
CA THR A 159 4.17 1.11 -1.61
C THR A 159 3.48 2.10 -0.67
N SER A 160 2.33 1.74 -0.14
CA SER A 160 1.54 2.59 0.74
C SER A 160 1.10 1.85 1.99
N VAL A 161 1.10 2.53 3.13
CA VAL A 161 0.47 2.07 4.38
C VAL A 161 -0.73 2.95 4.71
N PHE A 162 -1.76 2.34 5.28
CA PHE A 162 -3.01 3.00 5.64
C PHE A 162 -3.22 2.98 7.16
N PHE A 163 -3.42 4.16 7.73
CA PHE A 163 -3.72 4.34 9.16
C PHE A 163 -5.20 4.70 9.35
N ARG A 164 -5.81 4.21 10.42
CA ARG A 164 -7.18 4.50 10.82
C ARG A 164 -7.25 4.89 12.29
N GLY A 165 -8.12 5.85 12.60
CA GLY A 165 -8.33 6.34 13.96
C GLY A 165 -9.05 7.68 13.97
N ASP A 166 -8.99 8.38 15.11
CA ASP A 166 -9.45 9.76 15.19
C ASP A 166 -8.57 10.67 14.33
N VAL A 167 -9.16 11.69 13.71
CA VAL A 167 -8.45 12.58 12.76
C VAL A 167 -7.16 13.17 13.33
N ALA A 168 -7.15 13.58 14.61
CA ALA A 168 -5.98 14.14 15.26
C ALA A 168 -4.86 13.09 15.46
N ALA A 169 -5.22 11.86 15.83
CA ALA A 169 -4.29 10.75 15.97
C ALA A 169 -3.71 10.36 14.60
N VAL A 170 -4.54 10.34 13.57
CA VAL A 170 -4.13 10.04 12.19
C VAL A 170 -3.15 11.09 11.65
N HIS A 171 -3.40 12.39 11.86
CA HIS A 171 -2.43 13.44 11.49
C HIS A 171 -1.08 13.23 12.19
N SER A 172 -1.11 13.01 13.50
CA SER A 172 0.10 12.79 14.30
C SER A 172 0.89 11.55 13.83
N ALA A 173 0.18 10.46 13.51
CA ALA A 173 0.78 9.24 12.99
C ALA A 173 1.42 9.46 11.62
N VAL A 174 0.71 10.10 10.68
CA VAL A 174 1.20 10.36 9.32
C VAL A 174 2.43 11.27 9.33
N GLU A 175 2.43 12.34 10.13
CA GLU A 175 3.59 13.24 10.25
C GLU A 175 4.82 12.52 10.81
N ALA A 176 4.65 11.75 11.90
CA ALA A 176 5.75 10.99 12.48
C ALA A 176 6.26 9.89 11.53
N ALA A 177 5.35 9.21 10.84
CA ALA A 177 5.65 8.18 9.86
C ALA A 177 6.44 8.74 8.67
N ALA A 178 6.03 9.89 8.14
CA ALA A 178 6.72 10.57 7.03
C ALA A 178 8.17 10.89 7.39
N VAL A 179 8.39 11.54 8.54
CA VAL A 179 9.73 11.93 9.00
C VAL A 179 10.66 10.73 9.19
N ALA A 180 10.14 9.59 9.64
CA ALA A 180 10.95 8.38 9.79
C ALA A 180 11.25 7.72 8.44
N ALA A 181 10.23 7.57 7.58
CA ALA A 181 10.38 6.95 6.28
C ALA A 181 11.30 7.75 5.33
N GLU A 182 11.30 9.09 5.39
CA GLU A 182 12.21 9.95 4.59
C GLU A 182 13.70 9.64 4.82
N ARG A 183 14.05 9.06 5.98
CA ARG A 183 15.44 8.66 6.29
C ARG A 183 15.85 7.35 5.62
N VAL A 184 14.87 6.60 5.12
CA VAL A 184 15.03 5.23 4.61
C VAL A 184 14.78 5.18 3.11
N SER A 185 13.70 5.81 2.63
CA SER A 185 13.38 5.90 1.21
C SER A 185 12.64 7.20 0.88
N LYS A 186 12.47 7.45 -0.41
CA LYS A 186 11.76 8.64 -0.89
C LYS A 186 10.28 8.56 -0.51
N ILE A 187 9.76 9.60 0.14
CA ILE A 187 8.32 9.83 0.25
C ILE A 187 7.77 10.26 -1.12
N VAL A 188 6.73 9.56 -1.57
CA VAL A 188 6.02 9.86 -2.82
C VAL A 188 4.86 10.79 -2.52
N SER A 189 4.07 10.46 -1.51
CA SER A 189 2.95 11.30 -1.07
C SER A 189 2.57 10.96 0.38
N ILE A 190 2.01 11.96 1.08
CA ILE A 190 1.34 11.77 2.36
C ILE A 190 -0.01 12.48 2.31
N HIS A 191 -1.03 11.89 2.91
CA HIS A 191 -2.36 12.50 2.92
C HIS A 191 -3.20 12.04 4.10
N VAL A 192 -4.16 12.87 4.51
CA VAL A 192 -5.17 12.54 5.50
C VAL A 192 -6.54 12.90 4.95
N ILE A 193 -7.46 11.94 4.96
CA ILE A 193 -8.87 12.13 4.66
C ILE A 193 -9.65 12.03 5.99
N PRO A 194 -10.14 13.15 6.55
CA PRO A 194 -10.77 13.18 7.87
C PRO A 194 -12.02 12.30 7.99
N GLN A 195 -12.76 12.17 6.90
CA GLN A 195 -13.99 11.38 6.86
C GLN A 195 -14.11 10.76 5.46
N PRO A 196 -13.50 9.60 5.21
CA PRO A 196 -13.60 8.92 3.93
C PRO A 196 -15.06 8.57 3.61
N HIS A 197 -15.46 8.76 2.37
CA HIS A 197 -16.75 8.32 1.85
C HIS A 197 -16.81 6.78 1.89
N THR A 198 -17.94 6.20 2.30
CA THR A 198 -18.08 4.74 2.43
C THR A 198 -17.86 4.01 1.10
N GLY A 199 -18.19 4.66 -0.02
CA GLY A 199 -17.87 4.16 -1.36
C GLY A 199 -16.37 4.13 -1.69
N THR A 200 -15.56 5.02 -1.11
CA THR A 200 -14.10 4.96 -1.21
C THR A 200 -13.57 3.72 -0.50
N GLU A 201 -14.07 3.47 0.71
CA GLU A 201 -13.71 2.31 1.53
C GLU A 201 -14.17 0.99 0.92
N ALA A 202 -15.30 1.00 0.21
CA ALA A 202 -15.77 -0.17 -0.52
C ALA A 202 -15.01 -0.41 -1.84
N ALA A 203 -14.51 0.65 -2.47
CA ALA A 203 -13.81 0.56 -3.74
C ALA A 203 -12.36 0.11 -3.61
N LEU A 204 -11.70 0.37 -2.47
CA LEU A 204 -10.25 0.22 -2.29
C LEU A 204 -9.90 -0.60 -1.05
N PRO A 205 -8.75 -1.31 -1.02
CA PRO A 205 -8.31 -2.12 0.11
C PRO A 205 -7.68 -1.24 1.21
N ILE A 206 -8.45 -0.28 1.72
CA ILE A 206 -8.04 0.70 2.75
C ILE A 206 -8.74 0.43 4.08
N GLY A 207 -9.40 -0.72 4.21
CA GLY A 207 -10.26 -1.11 5.32
C GLY A 207 -11.71 -1.19 4.89
N LYS A 208 -12.37 -2.32 5.16
CA LYS A 208 -13.74 -2.57 4.71
C LYS A 208 -14.76 -1.80 5.53
N SER A 209 -15.61 -1.05 4.85
CA SER A 209 -16.85 -0.51 5.41
C SER A 209 -17.89 -1.63 5.48
N ALA A 210 -18.60 -1.76 6.61
CA ALA A 210 -19.59 -2.82 6.80
C ALA A 210 -20.87 -2.60 5.97
N ASP A 211 -21.17 -1.33 5.60
CA ASP A 211 -22.50 -0.92 5.15
C ASP A 211 -22.47 -0.06 3.87
N TYR A 212 -21.80 -0.52 2.81
CA TYR A 212 -21.90 0.15 1.50
C TYR A 212 -23.02 -0.44 0.64
N PRO A 213 -24.08 0.32 0.29
CA PRO A 213 -25.14 -0.18 -0.57
C PRO A 213 -24.61 -0.40 -1.99
N VAL A 214 -24.65 -1.65 -2.46
CA VAL A 214 -24.33 -1.97 -3.85
C VAL A 214 -25.42 -1.39 -4.75
N ARG A 215 -25.15 -0.23 -5.37
CA ARG A 215 -26.01 0.29 -6.45
C ARG A 215 -25.76 -0.52 -7.71
N LYS A 216 -26.82 -1.10 -8.28
CA LYS A 216 -26.76 -1.67 -9.63
C LYS A 216 -26.60 -0.52 -10.64
N VAL A 217 -25.52 -0.57 -11.40
CA VAL A 217 -25.22 0.35 -12.50
C VAL A 217 -25.84 -0.20 -13.78
N SER A 218 -26.60 0.62 -14.51
CA SER A 218 -27.09 0.24 -15.84
C SER A 218 -25.97 0.33 -16.88
N PRO A 219 -25.89 -0.58 -17.88
CA PRO A 219 -24.82 -0.59 -18.88
C PRO A 219 -24.67 0.72 -19.65
N ASP A 220 -25.76 1.48 -19.84
CA ASP A 220 -25.82 2.75 -20.57
C ASP A 220 -25.50 3.99 -19.72
N GLU A 221 -25.33 3.85 -18.40
CA GLU A 221 -24.89 4.95 -17.54
C GLU A 221 -23.52 5.47 -17.93
N ALA A 222 -23.32 6.78 -17.80
CA ALA A 222 -22.06 7.42 -18.17
C ALA A 222 -20.88 6.86 -17.36
N ILE A 223 -19.70 6.91 -17.97
CA ILE A 223 -18.43 6.47 -17.38
C ILE A 223 -17.51 7.67 -17.24
N GLY A 224 -16.96 7.87 -16.05
CA GLY A 224 -15.79 8.73 -15.83
C GLY A 224 -14.58 7.85 -15.52
N VAL A 225 -13.50 8.00 -16.28
CA VAL A 225 -12.22 7.29 -16.05
C VAL A 225 -11.27 8.26 -15.38
N LEU A 226 -10.70 7.87 -14.25
CA LEU A 226 -9.60 8.57 -13.60
C LEU A 226 -8.42 7.62 -13.46
N GLU A 227 -7.25 8.05 -13.92
CA GLU A 227 -5.99 7.32 -13.81
C GLU A 227 -4.93 8.22 -13.19
N THR A 228 -4.20 7.70 -12.20
CA THR A 228 -3.15 8.43 -11.47
C THR A 228 -1.87 7.61 -11.39
N ARG A 229 -0.75 8.31 -11.17
CA ARG A 229 0.49 7.70 -10.67
C ARG A 229 0.45 7.67 -9.15
N GLY A 230 0.73 6.50 -8.57
CA GLY A 230 0.52 6.24 -7.14
C GLY A 230 -0.95 6.00 -6.82
N ILE A 231 -1.21 5.46 -5.63
CA ILE A 231 -2.56 5.18 -5.15
C ILE A 231 -3.16 6.36 -4.38
N THR A 232 -2.34 7.18 -3.72
CA THR A 232 -2.84 8.25 -2.83
C THR A 232 -3.72 9.25 -3.58
N GLY A 233 -3.27 9.70 -4.76
CA GLY A 233 -4.05 10.59 -5.61
C GLY A 233 -5.35 9.95 -6.10
N LEU A 234 -5.35 8.64 -6.39
CA LEU A 234 -6.56 7.91 -6.76
C LEU A 234 -7.56 7.87 -5.60
N ILE A 235 -7.09 7.58 -4.39
CA ILE A 235 -7.94 7.49 -3.19
C ILE A 235 -8.60 8.84 -2.90
N ASP A 236 -7.84 9.94 -2.91
CA ASP A 236 -8.40 11.28 -2.67
C ASP A 236 -9.33 11.72 -3.81
N GLY A 237 -8.98 11.37 -5.06
CA GLY A 237 -9.83 11.60 -6.22
C GLY A 237 -11.18 10.87 -6.10
N ILE A 238 -11.17 9.58 -5.75
CA ILE A 238 -12.38 8.79 -5.51
C ILE A 238 -13.23 9.42 -4.40
N ASP A 239 -12.60 9.77 -3.28
CA ASP A 239 -13.28 10.36 -2.13
C ASP A 239 -13.94 11.69 -2.45
N ALA A 240 -13.20 12.61 -3.08
CA ALA A 240 -13.73 13.90 -3.49
C ALA A 240 -14.83 13.76 -4.55
N GLY A 241 -14.66 12.87 -5.52
CA GLY A 241 -15.65 12.62 -6.57
C GLY A 241 -16.96 12.06 -6.02
N LEU A 242 -16.89 11.07 -5.13
CA LEU A 242 -18.07 10.49 -4.49
C LEU A 242 -18.80 11.48 -3.56
N LYS A 243 -18.08 12.44 -2.99
CA LYS A 243 -18.68 13.53 -2.19
C LYS A 243 -19.33 14.63 -3.04
N ALA A 244 -18.94 14.77 -4.31
CA ALA A 244 -19.40 15.85 -5.17
C ALA A 244 -20.75 15.57 -5.85
N ALA A 245 -21.05 14.31 -6.19
CA ALA A 245 -22.31 13.94 -6.82
C ALA A 245 -22.67 12.45 -6.60
N SER A 246 -23.92 12.09 -6.94
CA SER A 246 -24.48 10.75 -6.74
C SER A 246 -23.96 9.73 -7.76
N THR A 247 -22.66 9.45 -7.68
CA THR A 247 -21.97 8.46 -8.50
C THR A 247 -21.56 7.24 -7.67
N VAL A 248 -21.22 6.16 -8.36
CA VAL A 248 -20.59 4.99 -7.73
C VAL A 248 -19.29 4.66 -8.42
N VAL A 249 -18.35 4.11 -7.66
CA VAL A 249 -17.08 3.64 -8.20
C VAL A 249 -17.12 2.14 -8.46
N GLN A 250 -16.78 1.72 -9.68
CA GLN A 250 -16.68 0.30 -10.07
C GLN A 250 -15.28 -0.28 -9.75
N GLY A 251 -14.87 -0.16 -8.49
CA GLY A 251 -13.57 -0.64 -8.02
C GLY A 251 -12.38 0.16 -8.55
N TRP A 252 -11.20 -0.45 -8.47
CA TRP A 252 -9.94 0.11 -8.90
C TRP A 252 -9.07 -0.97 -9.56
N GLU A 253 -8.13 -0.55 -10.39
CA GLU A 253 -7.21 -1.46 -11.06
C GLU A 253 -5.76 -0.96 -10.96
N LYS A 254 -4.85 -1.90 -10.73
CA LYS A 254 -3.41 -1.71 -10.92
C LYS A 254 -3.06 -2.09 -12.35
N ILE A 255 -2.67 -1.11 -13.15
CA ILE A 255 -2.36 -1.31 -14.59
C ILE A 255 -0.85 -1.38 -14.88
N GLY A 256 -0.03 -1.39 -13.82
CA GLY A 256 1.42 -1.46 -13.92
C GLY A 256 2.09 -0.09 -14.02
N ARG A 257 3.43 -0.07 -14.03
CA ARG A 257 4.27 1.15 -14.01
C ARG A 257 3.97 2.13 -12.86
N GLY A 258 3.37 1.67 -11.76
CA GLY A 258 2.99 2.53 -10.65
C GLY A 258 1.70 3.31 -10.90
N MET A 259 0.90 2.90 -11.89
CA MET A 259 -0.36 3.55 -12.24
C MET A 259 -1.54 2.76 -11.67
N ALA A 260 -2.56 3.51 -11.25
CA ALA A 260 -3.82 2.98 -10.76
C ALA A 260 -4.98 3.74 -11.39
N SER A 261 -6.06 3.03 -11.71
CA SER A 261 -7.23 3.60 -12.36
C SER A 261 -8.52 3.23 -11.63
N THR A 262 -9.56 4.02 -11.85
CA THR A 262 -10.91 3.79 -11.34
C THR A 262 -11.96 4.31 -12.31
N LEU A 263 -13.20 3.84 -12.13
CA LEU A 263 -14.33 4.20 -12.97
C LEU A 263 -15.49 4.73 -12.12
N PHE A 264 -15.91 5.97 -12.37
CA PHE A 264 -17.15 6.55 -11.87
C PHE A 264 -18.32 6.18 -12.81
N ARG A 265 -19.47 5.83 -12.23
CA ARG A 265 -20.70 5.52 -12.95
C ARG A 265 -21.90 6.27 -12.39
N GLY A 266 -22.73 6.80 -13.26
CA GLY A 266 -23.97 7.49 -12.91
C GLY A 266 -24.55 8.31 -14.06
N PRO A 267 -25.52 9.20 -13.77
CA PRO A 267 -25.98 10.21 -14.71
C PRO A 267 -24.81 11.04 -15.26
N VAL A 268 -24.88 11.45 -16.53
CA VAL A 268 -23.77 12.18 -17.18
C VAL A 268 -23.42 13.50 -16.47
N SER A 269 -24.41 14.20 -15.90
CA SER A 269 -24.20 15.42 -15.10
C SER A 269 -23.38 15.13 -13.84
N ASP A 270 -23.70 14.03 -13.18
CA ASP A 270 -23.12 13.63 -11.90
C ASP A 270 -21.70 13.12 -12.14
N VAL A 271 -21.50 12.31 -13.19
CA VAL A 271 -20.16 11.86 -13.60
C VAL A 271 -19.25 13.04 -13.92
N ARG A 272 -19.73 14.08 -14.61
CA ARG A 272 -18.94 15.30 -14.85
C ARG A 272 -18.55 15.97 -13.54
N SER A 273 -19.51 16.19 -12.65
CA SER A 273 -19.28 16.84 -11.36
C SER A 273 -18.31 16.05 -10.47
N SER A 274 -18.46 14.72 -10.41
CA SER A 274 -17.55 13.83 -9.70
C SER A 274 -16.15 13.85 -10.31
N MET A 275 -16.03 13.81 -11.63
CA MET A 275 -14.73 13.84 -12.31
C MET A 275 -14.01 15.17 -12.10
N ASP A 276 -14.71 16.30 -12.16
CA ASP A 276 -14.11 17.61 -11.91
C ASP A 276 -13.53 17.69 -10.49
N ALA A 277 -14.29 17.23 -9.49
CA ALA A 277 -13.82 17.17 -8.10
C ALA A 277 -12.66 16.17 -7.93
N ALA A 278 -12.77 15.00 -8.55
CA ALA A 278 -11.78 13.93 -8.44
C ALA A 278 -10.42 14.32 -9.06
N VAL A 279 -10.43 14.94 -10.25
CA VAL A 279 -9.20 15.44 -10.91
C VAL A 279 -8.58 16.56 -10.10
N SER A 280 -9.39 17.49 -9.59
CA SER A 280 -8.91 18.59 -8.75
C SER A 280 -8.23 18.06 -7.47
N ALA A 281 -8.82 17.05 -6.83
CA ALA A 281 -8.29 16.42 -5.63
C ALA A 281 -7.01 15.64 -5.91
N ALA A 282 -7.05 14.72 -6.86
CA ALA A 282 -5.91 13.89 -7.24
C ALA A 282 -4.69 14.75 -7.65
N SER A 283 -4.90 15.83 -8.42
CA SER A 283 -3.81 16.70 -8.90
C SER A 283 -3.12 17.52 -7.80
N ARG A 284 -3.72 17.66 -6.61
CA ARG A 284 -3.06 18.34 -5.47
C ARG A 284 -2.03 17.47 -4.77
N ILE A 285 -2.18 16.15 -4.85
CA ILE A 285 -1.37 15.18 -4.10
C ILE A 285 -0.42 14.43 -5.03
N GLY A 286 -0.89 14.05 -6.21
CA GLY A 286 -0.15 13.23 -7.15
C GLY A 286 -0.38 13.67 -8.60
N GLU A 287 0.08 12.82 -9.51
CA GLU A 287 0.00 13.07 -10.95
C GLU A 287 -1.21 12.34 -11.53
N VAL A 288 -2.12 13.09 -12.13
CA VAL A 288 -3.20 12.54 -12.97
C VAL A 288 -2.61 12.20 -14.34
N ILE A 289 -2.68 10.93 -14.71
CA ILE A 289 -2.11 10.40 -15.96
C ILE A 289 -3.11 10.54 -17.11
N GLY A 290 -4.38 10.25 -16.84
CA GLY A 290 -5.41 10.25 -17.86
C GLY A 290 -6.81 10.38 -17.27
N THR A 291 -7.67 11.09 -18.00
CA THR A 291 -9.08 11.22 -17.67
C THR A 291 -9.93 11.13 -18.93
N HIS A 292 -11.11 10.52 -18.84
CA HIS A 292 -12.06 10.52 -19.95
C HIS A 292 -13.51 10.40 -19.45
N ILE A 293 -14.46 11.02 -20.15
CA ILE A 293 -15.89 10.87 -19.87
C ILE A 293 -16.58 10.31 -21.11
N ILE A 294 -17.26 9.18 -20.93
CA ILE A 294 -18.10 8.55 -21.94
C ILE A 294 -19.56 8.75 -21.50
N ALA A 295 -20.24 9.73 -22.10
CA ALA A 295 -21.60 10.09 -21.72
C ALA A 295 -22.64 8.97 -21.96
N ARG A 296 -22.39 8.13 -22.97
CA ARG A 296 -23.24 7.01 -23.38
C ARG A 296 -22.34 5.86 -23.84
N PRO A 297 -21.83 5.03 -22.92
CA PRO A 297 -21.00 3.90 -23.31
C PRO A 297 -21.79 2.90 -24.16
N HIS A 298 -21.09 2.25 -25.09
CA HIS A 298 -21.66 1.13 -25.81
C HIS A 298 -21.85 -0.06 -24.83
N THR A 299 -22.90 -0.86 -25.02
CA THR A 299 -23.24 -1.98 -24.11
C THR A 299 -22.17 -3.07 -24.03
N GLU A 300 -21.30 -3.14 -25.04
CA GLU A 300 -20.16 -4.08 -25.07
C GLU A 300 -18.97 -3.62 -24.22
N LEU A 301 -18.92 -2.35 -23.79
CA LEU A 301 -17.77 -1.81 -23.05
C LEU A 301 -17.54 -2.57 -21.74
N ASP A 302 -18.61 -2.95 -21.04
CA ASP A 302 -18.52 -3.71 -19.80
C ASP A 302 -18.01 -5.16 -19.99
N LYS A 303 -17.95 -5.68 -21.24
CA LYS A 303 -17.37 -7.00 -21.53
C LYS A 303 -15.84 -6.97 -21.70
N GLY A 304 -15.27 -5.79 -21.92
CA GLY A 304 -13.84 -5.60 -22.14
C GLY A 304 -13.05 -5.20 -20.89
N LYS A 305 -13.72 -5.12 -19.74
CA LYS A 305 -13.12 -4.85 -18.43
C LYS A 305 -12.63 -6.16 -17.79
#